data_AF-A0A1G3YN35-F1
#
_entry.id   AF-A0A1G3YN35-F1
#
_cell.length_a   1.000
_cell.length_b   1.000
_cell.length_c   1.000
_cell.angle_alpha   90.00
_cell.angle_beta   90.00
_cell.angle_gamma   90.00
#
_symmetry.space_group_name_H-M   'P 1'
#
loop_
_entity.id
_entity.type
_entity.pdbx_description
1 polymer ?
#
loop_
_entity_poly.entity_id
_entity_poly.type
_entity_poly.pdbx_seq_one_letter_code
_entity_poly.pdbx_strand_id
1 'polypeptide(L)' 'MNSPVVVMHGFTNEQAIAIMRAARKAASEAGADPAAIAFATTTPTNVEWKVSELLSEVAGEHEYMRKNPPKLV' A
#
# COMPACT_ATOMS: atom_id res chain seq x y z
N MET A 1 11.41 -4.35 9.68
CA MET A 1 10.46 -3.29 9.29
C MET A 1 11.20 -2.33 8.37
N ASN A 2 11.11 -2.52 7.05
CA ASN A 2 11.71 -1.63 6.04
C ASN A 2 10.93 -1.67 4.70
N SER A 3 9.69 -2.17 4.72
CA SER A 3 8.87 -2.25 3.51
C SER A 3 8.33 -0.86 3.16
N PRO A 4 8.49 -0.37 1.93
CA PRO A 4 7.97 0.94 1.54
C PRO A 4 6.44 0.92 1.54
N VAL A 5 5.83 1.87 2.26
CA VAL A 5 4.38 2.01 2.38
C VAL A 5 3.96 3.41 1.96
N VAL A 6 2.91 3.49 1.15
CA VAL A 6 2.21 4.75 0.84
C VAL A 6 0.85 4.74 1.54
N VAL A 7 0.61 5.73 2.41
CA VAL A 7 -0.67 5.91 3.12
C VAL A 7 -1.44 7.04 2.45
N MET A 8 -2.72 6.78 2.15
CA MET A 8 -3.66 7.70 1.49
C MET A 8 -4.89 7.93 2.37
N HIS A 9 -5.56 9.07 2.23
CA HIS A 9 -6.79 9.36 2.97
C HIS A 9 -7.77 10.17 2.13
N GLY A 10 -9.07 9.86 2.22
CA GLY A 10 -10.16 10.67 1.65
C GLY A 10 -10.30 10.63 0.12
N PHE A 11 -9.54 9.77 -0.57
CA PHE A 11 -9.66 9.59 -2.02
C PHE A 11 -10.76 8.59 -2.39
N THR A 12 -11.40 8.81 -3.54
CA THR A 12 -12.24 7.77 -4.15
C THR A 12 -11.39 6.59 -4.61
N ASN A 13 -12.02 5.44 -4.84
CA ASN A 13 -11.32 4.25 -5.36
C ASN A 13 -10.59 4.55 -6.68
N GLU A 14 -11.22 5.28 -7.58
CA GLU A 14 -10.61 5.66 -8.88
C GLU A 14 -9.37 6.54 -8.70
N GLN A 15 -9.45 7.54 -7.81
CA GLN A 15 -8.33 8.41 -7.48
C GLN A 15 -7.20 7.64 -6.81
N ALA A 16 -7.51 6.77 -5.84
CA ALA A 16 -6.52 5.94 -5.18
C ALA A 16 -5.80 5.02 -6.18
N ILE A 17 -6.53 4.41 -7.11
CA ILE A 17 -5.94 3.59 -8.19
C ILE A 17 -4.99 4.42 -9.08
N ALA A 18 -5.39 5.64 -9.45
CA ALA A 18 -4.54 6.53 -10.23
C ALA A 18 -3.24 6.89 -9.47
N ILE A 19 -3.34 7.21 -8.18
CA ILE A 19 -2.19 7.51 -7.31
C ILE A 19 -1.28 6.28 -7.17
N MET A 20 -1.83 5.10 -6.95
CA MET A 20 -1.06 3.85 -6.88
C MET A 20 -0.24 3.62 -8.14
N ARG A 21 -0.84 3.83 -9.32
CA ARG A 21 -0.15 3.71 -10.61
C ARG A 21 0.98 4.74 -10.75
N ALA A 22 0.73 5.99 -10.37
CA ALA A 22 1.73 7.05 -10.41
C ALA A 22 2.91 6.77 -9.49
N ALA A 23 2.64 6.35 -8.25
CA ALA A 23 3.67 6.00 -7.27
C ALA A 23 4.53 4.81 -7.74
N ARG A 24 3.90 3.75 -8.27
CA ARG A 24 4.63 2.59 -8.82
C ARG A 24 5.52 2.98 -10.00
N LYS A 25 5.02 3.85 -10.90
CA LYS A 25 5.81 4.36 -12.03
C LYS A 25 7.02 5.15 -11.55
N ALA A 26 6.81 6.12 -10.66
CA ALA A 26 7.90 6.95 -10.13
C ALA A 26 8.97 6.10 -9.39
N ALA A 27 8.54 5.10 -8.62
CA ALA A 27 9.46 4.18 -7.96
C ALA A 27 10.28 3.34 -8.96
N SER A 28 9.64 2.84 -10.02
CA SER A 28 10.33 2.12 -11.09
C SER A 28 11.38 2.99 -11.79
N GLU A 29 11.04 4.26 -12.06
CA GLU A 29 11.95 5.24 -12.68
C GLU A 29 13.14 5.57 -11.76
N ALA A 30 12.93 5.53 -10.44
CA ALA A 30 13.97 5.69 -9.43
C ALA A 30 14.77 4.40 -9.13
N GLY A 31 14.51 3.30 -9.84
CA GLY A 31 15.23 2.02 -9.69
C GLY A 31 14.77 1.14 -8.53
N ALA A 32 13.60 1.42 -7.92
CA ALA A 32 13.00 0.59 -6.89
C ALA A 32 12.02 -0.44 -7.47
N ASP A 33 11.85 -1.59 -6.80
CA ASP A 33 10.84 -2.59 -7.16
C ASP A 33 9.42 -2.05 -6.88
N PRO A 34 8.59 -1.78 -7.91
CA PRO A 34 7.26 -1.27 -7.69
C PRO A 34 6.37 -2.25 -6.94
N ALA A 35 6.61 -3.56 -7.05
CA ALA A 35 5.85 -4.61 -6.36
C ALA A 35 6.19 -4.70 -4.87
N ALA A 36 7.31 -4.13 -4.43
CA ALA A 36 7.66 -4.02 -3.03
C ALA A 36 6.82 -2.98 -2.27
N ILE A 37 6.18 -2.04 -2.98
CA ILE A 37 5.40 -0.96 -2.37
C ILE A 37 4.03 -1.47 -1.94
N ALA A 38 3.78 -1.38 -0.64
CA ALA A 38 2.45 -1.58 -0.06
C ALA A 38 1.67 -0.25 -0.08
N PHE A 39 0.35 -0.36 -0.21
CA PHE A 39 -0.54 0.79 -0.24
C PHE A 39 -1.61 0.60 0.81
N ALA A 40 -1.91 1.67 1.55
CA ALA A 40 -2.96 1.69 2.54
C ALA A 40 -3.82 2.94 2.36
N THR A 41 -5.11 2.80 2.59
CA THR A 41 -6.02 3.93 2.71
C THR A 41 -6.56 3.95 4.13
N THR A 42 -6.52 5.09 4.79
CA THR A 42 -7.13 5.21 6.11
C THR A 42 -8.65 5.24 6.00
N THR A 43 -9.28 4.55 6.93
CA THR A 43 -10.73 4.37 7.06
C THR A 43 -11.16 4.90 8.43
N PRO A 44 -12.46 5.10 8.68
CA PRO A 44 -12.94 5.45 10.01
C PRO A 44 -12.45 4.48 11.12
N THR A 45 -12.17 3.22 10.76
CA THR A 45 -11.69 2.19 11.68
C THR A 45 -10.24 2.40 12.14
N ASN A 46 -9.38 2.94 11.28
CA ASN A 46 -7.93 3.00 11.54
C ASN A 46 -7.34 4.42 11.53
N VAL A 47 -8.17 5.46 11.37
CA VAL A 47 -7.69 6.85 11.30
C VAL A 47 -7.05 7.32 12.61
N GLU A 48 -7.45 6.76 13.75
CA GLU A 48 -6.90 7.08 15.07
C GLU A 48 -5.73 6.18 15.48
N TRP A 49 -5.38 5.20 14.66
CA TRP A 49 -4.29 4.27 14.98
C TRP A 49 -2.95 4.99 14.97
N LYS A 50 -2.02 4.49 15.78
CA LYS A 50 -0.64 4.96 15.66
C LYS A 50 -0.12 4.55 14.29
N VAL A 51 0.64 5.45 13.66
CA VAL A 51 1.28 5.16 12.37
C VAL A 51 2.11 3.87 12.44
N SER A 52 2.78 3.59 13.57
CA SER A 52 3.52 2.34 13.77
C SER A 52 2.66 1.08 13.70
N GLU A 53 1.42 1.13 14.22
CA GLU A 53 0.48 0.01 14.20
C GLU A 53 -0.06 -0.20 12.79
N LEU A 54 -0.47 0.89 12.13
CA LEU A 54 -0.93 0.87 10.73
C LEU A 54 0.15 0.29 9.80
N LEU A 55 1.40 0.74 9.93
CA LEU A 55 2.51 0.24 9.10
C LEU A 55 2.80 -1.24 9.35
N SER A 56 2.66 -1.72 10.60
CA SER A 56 2.88 -3.12 10.94
C SER A 56 1.83 -4.03 10.30
N GLU A 57 0.55 -3.65 10.36
CA GLU A 57 -0.52 -4.42 9.73
C GLU A 57 -0.38 -4.45 8.21
N VAL A 58 -0.19 -3.29 7.60
CA VAL A 58 -0.07 -3.16 6.13
C VAL A 58 1.12 -3.97 5.60
N ALA A 59 2.26 -3.95 6.31
CA ALA A 59 3.41 -4.76 5.93
C ALA A 59 3.10 -6.27 6.01
N GLY A 60 2.37 -6.70 7.05
CA GLY A 60 1.95 -8.09 7.23
C GLY A 60 0.98 -8.56 6.13
N GLU A 61 -0.04 -7.75 5.82
CA GLU A 61 -1.00 -8.02 4.75
C GLU A 61 -0.32 -8.09 3.38
N HIS A 62 0.57 -7.13 3.08
CA HIS A 62 1.29 -7.11 1.81
C HIS A 62 2.21 -8.32 1.64
N GLU A 63 2.91 -8.73 2.70
CA GLU A 63 3.69 -9.97 2.69
C GLU A 63 2.82 -11.21 2.44
N TYR A 64 1.66 -11.27 3.11
CA TYR A 64 0.72 -12.36 2.94
C TYR A 64 0.20 -12.43 1.50
N MET A 65 -0.17 -11.30 0.91
CA MET A 65 -0.65 -11.21 -0.48
C MET A 65 0.45 -11.56 -1.49
N ARG A 66 1.71 -11.19 -1.23
CA ARG A 66 2.85 -11.61 -2.05
C ARG A 66 3.05 -13.13 -2.03
N LYS A 67 2.87 -13.76 -0.87
CA LYS A 67 3.01 -15.21 -0.68
C LYS A 67 1.78 -15.99 -1.20
N ASN A 68 0.60 -15.37 -1.17
CA ASN A 68 -0.69 -15.95 -1.53
C ASN A 68 -1.42 -15.06 -2.54
N PRO A 69 -0.93 -14.95 -3.79
CA PRO A 69 -1.60 -14.14 -4.79
C PRO A 69 -3.02 -14.67 -5.00
N PRO A 70 -4.06 -13.80 -5.00
CA PRO A 70 -5.43 -14.25 -5.21
C PRO A 70 -5.54 -14.95 -6.56
N LYS A 71 -6.19 -16.12 -6.57
CA LYS A 71 -6.53 -16.80 -7.83
C LYS A 71 -7.51 -15.91 -8.56
N LEU A 72 -7.12 -15.41 -9.74
CA LEU A 72 -8.03 -14.74 -10.65
C LEU A 72 -9.14 -15.75 -11.00
N VAL A 73 -10.37 -15.42 -10.62
CA VAL A 73 -11.58 -16.16 -11.02
C VAL A 73 -12.05 -15.61 -12.36
#